data_AF-A0A2S1R5K9-F1
#
_entry.id   AF-A0A2S1R5K9-F1
#
_cell.length_a   1.000
_cell.length_b   1.000
_cell.length_c   1.000
_cell.angle_alpha   90.00
_cell.angle_beta   90.00
_cell.angle_gamma   90.00
#
_symmetry.space_group_name_H-M   'P 1'
#
loop_
_entity.id
_entity.type
_entity.pdbx_description
1 polymer ?
#
loop_
_entity_poly.entity_id
_entity_poly.type
_entity_poly.pdbx_seq_one_letter_code
_entity_poly.pdbx_strand_id
1 'polypeptide(L)'
;MTIIAAADGSALGNPGPAGWAWYIDDSTWRCGGWKRGTNNQGELTAVLDLLRQTAHSDEPLHILCDSQYVINSVTKWMKGWKRKGWKKADGKPVLNVEVMKALDEAMQGREVTFEWVKGHAGHELNEKADALANGAAKAHSTRKEPEPGPGFPGAQDVGAGEDPAVPPAAGGAARRSPSAGASGTSGATTTRSAAESEPDLFSLDANTSAGPAGEEGSSSSAGPAIEDLVVDLERSLLTDAVRRNRRTLTRLLDVRWRQVDAAGRTRTRRELGDADESVEDVDLEVVETRRLGDDVVLVLWRATAAGGEISLGSSLWQRFGDDWKQVYRQATREA
;
A
#
# COMPACT_ATOMS: atom_id res chain seq x y z
N MET A 1 -14.77 28.00 -6.73
CA MET A 1 -13.53 27.53 -7.39
C MET A 1 -13.45 26.02 -7.17
N THR A 2 -12.57 25.28 -7.84
CA THR A 2 -12.30 23.87 -7.49
C THR A 2 -10.97 23.84 -6.75
N ILE A 3 -10.92 23.17 -5.59
CA ILE A 3 -9.69 22.94 -4.85
C ILE A 3 -8.96 21.78 -5.51
N ILE A 4 -7.72 22.00 -5.93
CA ILE A 4 -6.86 20.97 -6.51
C ILE A 4 -5.75 20.66 -5.51
N ALA A 5 -5.62 19.40 -5.12
CA ALA A 5 -4.63 18.95 -4.15
C ALA A 5 -4.01 17.63 -4.59
N ALA A 6 -2.77 17.37 -4.22
CA ALA A 6 -2.21 16.03 -4.24
C ALA A 6 -2.18 15.42 -2.84
N ALA A 7 -2.29 14.10 -2.75
CA ALA A 7 -2.23 13.36 -1.50
C ALA A 7 -1.40 12.09 -1.67
N ASP A 8 -0.47 11.86 -0.75
CA ASP A 8 0.49 10.76 -0.83
C ASP A 8 0.87 10.19 0.56
N GLY A 9 1.39 8.97 0.57
CA GLY A 9 1.84 8.24 1.74
C GLY A 9 3.19 7.56 1.51
N SER A 10 3.96 7.46 2.59
CA SER A 10 5.28 6.82 2.57
C SER A 10 5.46 5.90 3.78
N ALA A 11 6.21 4.81 3.61
CA ALA A 11 6.65 3.97 4.72
C ALA A 11 8.10 3.50 4.53
N LEU A 12 8.94 3.70 5.55
CA LEU A 12 10.31 3.20 5.62
C LEU A 12 10.30 1.74 6.09
N GLY A 13 10.01 0.84 5.16
CA GLY A 13 9.64 -0.55 5.44
C GLY A 13 8.13 -0.68 5.68
N ASN A 14 7.56 -1.83 5.32
CA ASN A 14 6.10 -2.02 5.28
C ASN A 14 5.68 -3.29 6.05
N PRO A 15 5.34 -3.22 7.35
CA PRO A 15 5.17 -2.01 8.17
C PRO A 15 6.49 -1.45 8.75
N GLY A 16 6.55 -0.12 8.91
CA GLY A 16 7.72 0.63 9.39
C GLY A 16 7.36 2.10 9.70
N PRO A 17 8.31 2.97 10.05
CA PRO A 17 8.04 4.41 10.20
C PRO A 17 7.33 4.95 8.97
N ALA A 18 6.14 5.52 9.16
CA ALA A 18 5.24 5.88 8.07
C ALA A 18 4.88 7.36 8.14
N GLY A 19 4.63 7.95 6.99
CA GLY A 19 4.25 9.34 6.82
C GLY A 19 3.10 9.47 5.83
N TRP A 20 2.38 10.58 5.94
CA TRP A 20 1.32 10.98 5.02
C TRP A 20 1.43 12.48 4.79
N ALA A 21 1.01 12.94 3.62
CA ALA A 21 0.91 14.36 3.33
C ALA A 21 -0.10 14.65 2.25
N TRP A 22 -0.68 15.85 2.31
CA TRP A 22 -1.38 16.45 1.19
C TRP A 22 -0.86 17.86 0.95
N TYR A 23 -0.95 18.31 -0.30
CA TYR A 23 -0.40 19.58 -0.75
C TYR A 23 -1.33 20.25 -1.77
N ILE A 24 -1.64 21.53 -1.54
CA ILE A 24 -2.33 22.42 -2.49
C ILE A 24 -1.34 23.45 -3.03
N ASP A 25 -0.66 24.16 -2.13
CA ASP A 25 0.38 25.14 -2.42
C ASP A 25 1.33 25.31 -1.21
N ASP A 26 2.39 26.11 -1.36
CA ASP A 26 3.41 26.30 -0.32
C ASP A 26 2.86 26.93 0.98
N SER A 27 1.67 27.54 0.93
CA SER A 27 0.96 28.09 2.09
C SER A 27 -0.14 27.19 2.64
N THR A 28 -0.49 26.12 1.93
CA THR A 28 -1.63 25.26 2.22
C THR A 28 -1.26 23.79 2.00
N TRP A 29 -0.70 23.17 3.05
CA TRP A 29 -0.30 21.77 3.06
C TRP A 29 -0.33 21.22 4.49
N ARG A 30 -0.40 19.90 4.64
CA ARG A 30 -0.12 19.20 5.91
C ARG A 30 0.60 17.89 5.71
N CYS A 31 1.34 17.51 6.74
CA CYS A 31 1.88 16.16 6.86
C CYS A 31 1.83 15.66 8.30
N GLY A 32 2.04 14.36 8.44
CA GLY A 32 2.15 13.70 9.73
C GLY A 32 2.61 12.26 9.53
N GLY A 33 2.62 11.48 10.60
CA GLY A 33 3.06 10.10 10.50
C GLY A 33 3.02 9.35 11.81
N TRP A 34 3.61 8.16 11.78
CA TRP A 34 3.67 7.24 12.91
C TRP A 34 5.02 6.53 12.96
N LYS A 35 5.37 6.06 14.16
CA LYS A 35 6.56 5.21 14.35
C LYS A 35 6.47 3.88 13.60
N ARG A 36 5.24 3.38 13.39
CA ARG A 36 4.98 2.13 12.70
C ARG A 36 3.61 2.20 12.02
N GLY A 37 3.60 2.10 10.70
CA GLY A 37 2.42 2.05 9.84
C GLY A 37 2.80 1.44 8.48
N THR A 38 1.85 1.42 7.56
CA THR A 38 2.02 0.93 6.18
C THR A 38 1.91 2.08 5.18
N ASN A 39 2.36 1.86 3.95
CA ASN A 39 2.20 2.86 2.87
C ASN A 39 0.73 3.21 2.65
N ASN A 40 -0.11 2.18 2.49
CA ASN A 40 -1.56 2.30 2.28
C ASN A 40 -2.25 3.09 3.40
N GLN A 41 -1.83 2.91 4.66
CA GLN A 41 -2.36 3.71 5.77
C GLN A 41 -1.98 5.19 5.64
N GLY A 42 -0.75 5.49 5.21
CA GLY A 42 -0.31 6.85 4.91
C GLY A 42 -1.14 7.49 3.80
N GLU A 43 -1.25 6.81 2.65
CA GLU A 43 -1.98 7.31 1.48
C GLU A 43 -3.46 7.58 1.80
N LEU A 44 -4.13 6.66 2.49
CA LEU A 44 -5.52 6.84 2.89
C LEU A 44 -5.71 7.98 3.89
N THR A 45 -4.76 8.13 4.80
CA THR A 45 -4.83 9.17 5.82
C THR A 45 -4.60 10.55 5.22
N ALA A 46 -3.71 10.68 4.23
CA ALA A 46 -3.53 11.93 3.51
C ALA A 46 -4.85 12.43 2.91
N VAL A 47 -5.60 11.55 2.24
CA VAL A 47 -6.92 11.88 1.68
C VAL A 47 -7.93 12.20 2.78
N LEU A 48 -7.97 11.41 3.86
CA LEU A 48 -8.90 11.64 4.96
C LEU A 48 -8.65 12.98 5.65
N ASP A 49 -7.39 13.31 5.89
CA ASP A 49 -6.99 14.57 6.51
C ASP A 49 -7.37 15.76 5.62
N LEU A 50 -7.08 15.69 4.31
CA LEU A 50 -7.48 16.72 3.35
C LEU A 50 -9.01 16.92 3.33
N LEU A 51 -9.79 15.84 3.33
CA LEU A 51 -11.26 15.93 3.35
C LEU A 51 -11.76 16.62 4.62
N ARG A 52 -11.16 16.32 5.78
CA ARG A 52 -11.50 16.95 7.07
C ARG A 52 -11.08 18.41 7.13
N GLN A 53 -9.89 18.71 6.64
CA GLN A 53 -9.35 20.07 6.60
C GLN A 53 -10.15 21.00 5.69
N THR A 54 -10.81 20.44 4.69
CA THR A 54 -11.66 21.19 3.76
C THR A 54 -13.15 21.07 4.06
N ALA A 55 -13.55 20.46 5.19
CA ALA A 55 -14.95 20.12 5.46
C ALA A 55 -15.88 21.34 5.58
N HIS A 56 -15.37 22.51 5.95
CA HIS A 56 -16.13 23.78 6.00
C HIS A 56 -16.21 24.49 4.64
N SER A 57 -15.57 23.95 3.60
CA SER A 57 -15.62 24.50 2.24
C SER A 57 -16.63 23.76 1.38
N ASP A 58 -17.50 24.53 0.72
CA ASP A 58 -18.47 24.03 -0.28
C ASP A 58 -17.83 23.83 -1.67
N GLU A 59 -16.53 24.13 -1.82
CA GLU A 59 -15.85 23.98 -3.09
C GLU A 59 -15.61 22.51 -3.45
N PRO A 60 -15.80 22.12 -4.74
CA PRO A 60 -15.43 20.80 -5.21
C PRO A 60 -13.95 20.52 -4.99
N LEU A 61 -13.62 19.27 -4.69
CA LEU A 61 -12.26 18.82 -4.45
C LEU A 61 -11.81 17.88 -5.57
N HIS A 62 -10.65 18.17 -6.16
CA HIS A 62 -9.99 17.34 -7.16
C HIS A 62 -8.64 16.87 -6.61
N ILE A 63 -8.53 15.57 -6.36
CA ILE A 63 -7.39 14.97 -5.67
C ILE A 63 -6.53 14.17 -6.65
N LEU A 64 -5.26 14.54 -6.76
CA LEU A 64 -4.23 13.80 -7.48
C LEU A 64 -3.62 12.77 -6.53
N CYS A 65 -3.61 11.50 -6.95
CA CYS A 65 -2.94 10.42 -6.23
C CYS A 65 -2.26 9.48 -7.23
N ASP A 66 -1.09 8.96 -6.89
CA ASP A 66 -0.47 7.86 -7.63
C ASP A 66 -0.89 6.47 -7.11
N SER A 67 -1.50 6.42 -5.92
CA SER A 67 -2.09 5.21 -5.36
C SER A 67 -3.39 4.79 -6.05
N GLN A 68 -3.28 3.76 -6.87
CA GLN A 68 -4.46 3.06 -7.38
C GLN A 68 -5.29 2.41 -6.27
N TYR A 69 -4.66 2.03 -5.14
CA TYR A 69 -5.37 1.44 -4.02
C TYR A 69 -6.36 2.44 -3.40
N VAL A 70 -5.92 3.68 -3.14
CA VAL A 70 -6.80 4.75 -2.62
C VAL A 70 -7.94 5.03 -3.60
N ILE A 71 -7.59 5.30 -4.86
CA ILE A 71 -8.58 5.66 -5.90
C ILE A 71 -9.61 4.56 -6.06
N ASN A 72 -9.20 3.29 -6.19
CA ASN A 72 -10.13 2.19 -6.36
C ASN A 72 -10.97 1.94 -5.08
N SER A 73 -10.37 2.11 -3.89
CA SER A 73 -11.08 1.97 -2.61
C SER A 73 -12.27 2.90 -2.54
N VAL A 74 -12.08 4.19 -2.82
CA VAL A 74 -13.14 5.20 -2.72
C VAL A 74 -14.09 5.17 -3.92
N THR A 75 -13.59 4.98 -5.15
CA THR A 75 -14.42 5.09 -6.36
C THR A 75 -15.13 3.81 -6.78
N LYS A 76 -14.53 2.63 -6.53
CA LYS A 76 -15.05 1.34 -7.05
C LYS A 76 -15.55 0.42 -5.94
N TRP A 77 -14.81 0.30 -4.85
CA TRP A 77 -15.03 -0.78 -3.88
C TRP A 77 -15.92 -0.39 -2.69
N MET A 78 -15.80 0.85 -2.20
CA MET A 78 -16.50 1.35 -1.01
C MET A 78 -18.01 1.08 -1.03
N LYS A 79 -18.68 1.36 -2.15
CA LYS A 79 -20.12 1.10 -2.32
C LYS A 79 -20.47 -0.39 -2.12
N GLY A 80 -19.62 -1.29 -2.62
CA GLY A 80 -19.79 -2.73 -2.45
C GLY A 80 -19.54 -3.18 -1.01
N TRP A 81 -18.51 -2.64 -0.36
CA TRP A 81 -18.19 -2.92 1.03
C TRP A 81 -19.29 -2.46 1.99
N LYS A 82 -19.82 -1.23 1.82
CA LYS A 82 -20.95 -0.72 2.60
C LYS A 82 -22.15 -1.65 2.56
N ARG A 83 -22.52 -2.13 1.36
CA ARG A 83 -23.64 -3.07 1.18
C ARG A 83 -23.41 -4.41 1.88
N LYS A 84 -22.15 -4.82 2.04
CA LYS A 84 -21.76 -6.05 2.75
C LYS A 84 -21.43 -5.81 4.24
N GLY A 85 -21.76 -4.64 4.79
CA GLY A 85 -21.46 -4.30 6.18
C GLY A 85 -19.97 -4.22 6.47
N TRP A 86 -19.17 -3.73 5.52
CA TRP A 86 -17.71 -3.61 5.59
C TRP A 86 -16.96 -4.93 5.75
N LYS A 87 -17.51 -5.99 5.14
CA LYS A 87 -16.91 -7.33 5.12
C LYS A 87 -16.55 -7.77 3.71
N LYS A 88 -15.45 -8.52 3.61
CA LYS A 88 -15.02 -9.27 2.43
C LYS A 88 -15.92 -10.49 2.22
N ALA A 89 -15.75 -11.17 1.08
CA ALA A 89 -16.56 -12.34 0.72
C ALA A 89 -16.35 -13.55 1.67
N ASP A 90 -15.19 -13.62 2.31
CA ASP A 90 -14.81 -14.59 3.35
C ASP A 90 -15.38 -14.24 4.74
N GLY A 91 -16.14 -13.14 4.86
CA GLY A 91 -16.73 -12.68 6.12
C GLY A 91 -15.77 -11.87 7.01
N LYS A 92 -14.48 -11.76 6.65
CA LYS A 92 -13.51 -10.94 7.38
C LYS A 92 -13.77 -9.45 7.12
N PRO A 93 -13.39 -8.56 8.05
CA PRO A 93 -13.44 -7.12 7.81
C PRO A 93 -12.63 -6.72 6.56
N VAL A 94 -13.04 -5.62 5.94
CA VAL A 94 -12.22 -4.98 4.91
C VAL A 94 -10.98 -4.37 5.55
N LEU A 95 -9.88 -4.42 4.80
CA LEU A 95 -8.63 -3.75 5.12
C LEU A 95 -8.83 -2.28 5.46
N ASN A 96 -8.20 -1.80 6.55
CA ASN A 96 -8.30 -0.40 7.00
C ASN A 96 -9.76 0.08 7.18
N VAL A 97 -10.66 -0.81 7.63
CA VAL A 97 -12.11 -0.53 7.70
C VAL A 97 -12.48 0.75 8.44
N GLU A 98 -11.80 1.10 9.53
CA GLU A 98 -12.10 2.31 10.28
C GLU A 98 -11.69 3.57 9.52
N VAL A 99 -10.56 3.55 8.80
CA VAL A 99 -10.16 4.62 7.87
C VAL A 99 -11.16 4.73 6.71
N MET A 100 -11.61 3.61 6.17
CA MET A 100 -12.61 3.58 5.09
C MET A 100 -13.95 4.18 5.50
N LYS A 101 -14.42 3.87 6.72
CA LYS A 101 -15.65 4.46 7.26
C LYS A 101 -15.50 5.97 7.46
N ALA A 102 -14.35 6.40 7.98
CA ALA A 102 -14.06 7.82 8.16
C ALA A 102 -13.99 8.59 6.83
N LEU A 103 -13.42 7.97 5.78
CA LEU A 103 -13.41 8.51 4.42
C LEU A 103 -14.83 8.61 3.87
N ASP A 104 -15.63 7.55 3.99
CA ASP A 104 -17.02 7.55 3.54
C ASP A 104 -17.84 8.65 4.21
N GLU A 105 -17.67 8.84 5.52
CA GLU A 105 -18.31 9.93 6.27
C GLU A 105 -17.85 11.30 5.76
N ALA A 106 -16.54 11.53 5.62
CA ALA A 106 -15.98 12.82 5.23
C ALA A 106 -16.31 13.22 3.77
N MET A 107 -16.66 12.27 2.91
CA MET A 107 -17.08 12.52 1.53
C MET A 107 -18.59 12.79 1.39
N GLN A 108 -19.41 12.57 2.43
CA GLN A 108 -20.86 12.74 2.30
C GLN A 108 -21.25 14.18 1.99
N GLY A 109 -22.07 14.35 0.94
CA GLY A 109 -22.57 15.67 0.52
C GLY A 109 -21.55 16.54 -0.20
N ARG A 110 -20.35 16.02 -0.52
CA ARG A 110 -19.29 16.78 -1.22
C ARG A 110 -19.04 16.23 -2.61
N GLU A 111 -18.65 17.12 -3.52
CA GLU A 111 -18.16 16.74 -4.85
C GLU A 111 -16.65 16.49 -4.77
N VAL A 112 -16.26 15.22 -4.78
CA VAL A 112 -14.86 14.80 -4.71
C VAL A 112 -14.53 13.96 -5.94
N THR A 113 -13.51 14.36 -6.68
CA THR A 113 -13.00 13.66 -7.87
C THR A 113 -11.54 13.28 -7.67
N PHE A 114 -11.13 12.20 -8.33
CA PHE A 114 -9.76 11.69 -8.24
C PHE A 114 -9.15 11.61 -9.64
N GLU A 115 -7.89 12.03 -9.76
CA GLU A 115 -7.04 11.81 -10.92
C GLU A 115 -5.90 10.88 -10.53
N TRP A 116 -5.77 9.78 -11.27
CA TRP A 116 -4.59 8.93 -11.14
C TRP A 116 -3.44 9.59 -11.89
N VAL A 117 -2.39 9.93 -11.14
CA VAL A 117 -1.14 10.39 -11.71
C VAL A 117 -0.12 9.27 -11.67
N LYS A 118 0.78 9.23 -12.65
CA LYS A 118 1.87 8.25 -12.61
C LYS A 118 2.87 8.69 -11.53
N GLY A 119 3.20 7.80 -10.61
CA GLY A 119 4.24 8.05 -9.62
C GLY A 119 5.56 8.44 -10.28
N HIS A 120 6.14 9.53 -9.77
CA HIS A 120 7.41 10.18 -10.14
C HIS A 120 7.49 10.92 -11.47
N ALA A 121 7.96 12.17 -11.36
CA ALA A 121 8.33 13.14 -12.38
C ALA A 121 7.19 13.56 -13.34
N GLY A 122 6.72 14.78 -13.16
CA GLY A 122 5.80 15.46 -14.09
C GLY A 122 4.54 16.05 -13.44
N HIS A 123 4.36 15.87 -12.13
CA HIS A 123 3.22 16.38 -11.39
C HIS A 123 3.68 17.09 -10.11
N GLU A 124 3.95 18.40 -10.21
CA GLU A 124 4.55 19.21 -9.14
C GLU A 124 3.83 19.07 -7.79
N LEU A 125 2.49 19.05 -7.79
CA LEU A 125 1.72 18.85 -6.55
C LEU A 125 1.99 17.48 -5.91
N ASN A 126 2.04 16.41 -6.70
CA ASN A 126 2.29 15.06 -6.21
C ASN A 126 3.73 14.92 -5.70
N GLU A 127 4.70 15.50 -6.40
CA GLU A 127 6.10 15.51 -5.97
C GLU A 127 6.28 16.25 -4.63
N LYS A 128 5.54 17.34 -4.41
CA LYS A 128 5.52 18.05 -3.13
C LYS A 128 4.89 17.21 -2.02
N ALA A 129 3.77 16.52 -2.30
CA ALA A 129 3.14 15.62 -1.35
C ALA A 129 4.05 14.43 -0.99
N ASP A 130 4.66 13.77 -1.98
CA ASP A 130 5.65 12.69 -1.79
C ASP A 130 6.81 13.13 -0.91
N ALA A 131 7.41 14.29 -1.21
CA ALA A 131 8.52 14.83 -0.44
C ALA A 131 8.14 15.09 1.03
N LEU A 132 6.93 15.60 1.27
CA LEU A 132 6.40 15.83 2.61
C LEU A 132 6.12 14.51 3.36
N ALA A 133 5.53 13.52 2.69
CA ALA A 133 5.22 12.22 3.27
C ALA A 133 6.52 11.46 3.64
N ASN A 134 7.50 11.43 2.73
CA ASN A 134 8.83 10.87 2.97
C ASN A 134 9.56 11.60 4.11
N GLY A 135 9.47 12.93 4.15
CA GLY A 135 10.01 13.75 5.24
C GLY A 135 9.42 13.36 6.59
N ALA A 136 8.11 13.16 6.66
CA ALA A 136 7.40 12.74 7.86
C ALA A 136 7.80 11.32 8.32
N ALA A 137 7.85 10.35 7.40
CA ALA A 137 8.29 8.99 7.70
C ALA A 137 9.73 8.98 8.27
N LYS A 138 10.62 9.80 7.70
CA LYS A 138 12.01 9.96 8.16
C LYS A 138 12.14 10.68 9.52
N ALA A 139 11.27 11.65 9.80
CA ALA A 139 11.20 12.26 11.13
C ALA A 139 10.90 11.17 12.18
N HIS A 140 9.91 10.33 11.92
CA HIS A 140 9.55 9.23 12.84
C HIS A 140 10.63 8.16 12.98
N SER A 141 11.38 7.83 11.92
CA SER A 141 12.50 6.89 12.02
C SER A 141 13.62 7.41 12.92
N THR A 142 13.80 8.72 12.98
CA THR A 142 14.74 9.40 13.88
C THR A 142 14.14 9.87 15.21
N ARG A 143 12.92 9.40 15.53
CA ARG A 143 12.15 9.75 16.74
C ARG A 143 11.88 11.25 16.92
N LYS A 144 11.76 11.99 15.82
CA LYS A 144 11.32 13.38 15.76
C LYS A 144 9.88 13.44 15.27
N GLU A 145 9.19 14.53 15.62
CA GLU A 145 7.89 14.87 15.03
C GLU A 145 8.12 15.77 13.81
N PRO A 146 7.46 15.51 12.67
CA PRO A 146 7.50 16.42 11.53
C PRO A 146 6.72 17.70 11.85
N GLU A 147 7.10 18.81 11.21
CA GLU A 147 6.27 20.02 11.26
C GLU A 147 4.98 19.78 10.46
N PRO A 148 3.79 19.88 11.08
CA PRO A 148 2.55 19.40 10.48
C PRO A 148 2.03 20.26 9.33
N GLY A 149 2.70 21.38 9.02
CA GLY A 149 2.28 22.33 8.00
C GLY A 149 1.21 23.34 8.47
N PRO A 150 0.94 24.38 7.67
CA PRO A 150 0.01 25.46 8.00
C PRO A 150 -1.47 25.05 8.00
N GLY A 151 -1.82 23.93 7.37
CA GLY A 151 -3.23 23.52 7.26
C GLY A 151 -4.03 24.28 6.21
N PHE A 152 -5.32 23.96 6.14
CA PHE A 152 -6.25 24.69 5.28
C PHE A 152 -6.85 25.87 6.05
N PRO A 153 -6.94 27.08 5.46
CA PRO A 153 -7.45 28.25 6.17
C PRO A 153 -8.83 28.02 6.79
N GLY A 154 -8.94 28.27 8.11
CA GLY A 154 -10.19 28.11 8.87
C GLY A 154 -10.50 26.69 9.33
N ALA A 155 -9.63 25.71 9.04
CA ALA A 155 -9.79 24.33 9.50
C ALA A 155 -9.45 24.17 10.99
N GLN A 156 -10.04 23.17 11.64
CA GLN A 156 -9.64 22.74 12.98
C GLN A 156 -8.48 21.75 12.89
N ASP A 157 -7.53 21.86 13.82
CA ASP A 157 -6.33 21.02 13.84
C ASP A 157 -6.64 19.62 14.39
N VAL A 158 -7.26 18.79 13.55
CA VAL A 158 -7.50 17.37 13.83
C VAL A 158 -6.37 16.62 13.12
N GLY A 159 -5.36 16.19 13.86
CA GLY A 159 -4.27 15.38 13.31
C GLY A 159 -4.71 13.94 13.00
N ALA A 160 -3.77 13.13 12.50
CA ALA A 160 -4.02 11.74 12.13
C ALA A 160 -4.20 10.74 13.30
N GLY A 161 -3.99 11.18 14.54
CA GLY A 161 -4.03 10.32 15.73
C GLY A 161 -2.78 9.47 15.92
N GLU A 162 -2.70 8.75 17.05
CA GLU A 162 -1.53 7.94 17.42
C GLU A 162 -1.48 6.56 16.73
N ASP A 163 -2.63 6.06 16.27
CA ASP A 163 -2.77 4.75 15.64
C ASP A 163 -3.20 4.90 14.16
N PRO A 164 -2.38 4.46 13.18
CA PRO A 164 -2.71 4.56 11.77
C PRO A 164 -3.92 3.70 11.35
N ALA A 165 -4.35 2.73 12.16
CA ALA A 165 -5.53 1.92 11.89
C ALA A 165 -6.83 2.55 12.41
N VAL A 166 -6.75 3.51 13.34
CA VAL A 166 -7.91 4.09 14.02
C VAL A 166 -7.81 5.62 13.97
N PRO A 167 -8.38 6.25 12.91
CA PRO A 167 -8.34 7.70 12.80
C PRO A 167 -9.18 8.33 13.93
N PRO A 168 -8.78 9.49 14.46
CA PRO A 168 -9.54 10.17 15.51
C PRO A 168 -10.92 10.59 14.98
N ALA A 169 -11.90 10.63 15.87
CA ALA A 169 -13.25 11.08 15.54
C ALA A 169 -13.23 12.55 15.08
N ALA A 170 -14.04 12.89 14.08
CA ALA A 170 -14.25 14.27 13.65
C ALA A 170 -14.88 15.06 14.82
N GLY A 171 -14.08 15.91 15.49
CA GLY A 171 -14.53 16.74 16.61
C GLY A 171 -13.85 16.49 17.97
N GLY A 172 -12.87 15.58 18.06
CA GLY A 172 -12.06 15.40 19.27
C GLY A 172 -10.88 16.37 19.31
N ALA A 173 -10.94 17.39 20.16
CA ALA A 173 -9.80 18.30 20.39
C ALA A 173 -8.54 17.51 20.80
N ALA A 174 -7.44 17.71 20.07
CA ALA A 174 -6.12 17.26 20.49
C ALA A 174 -5.79 17.93 21.84
N ARG A 175 -5.87 17.15 22.93
CA ARG A 175 -5.60 17.62 24.28
C ARG A 175 -4.09 17.83 24.40
N ARG A 176 -3.64 19.07 24.28
CA ARG A 176 -2.27 19.48 24.67
C ARG A 176 -2.05 19.12 26.13
N SER A 177 -1.08 18.26 26.42
CA SER A 177 -0.64 17.96 27.78
C SER A 177 0.14 19.14 28.36
N PRO A 178 -0.22 19.68 29.54
CA PRO A 178 0.70 20.50 30.31
C PRO A 178 1.63 19.61 31.15
N SER A 179 2.89 20.02 31.26
CA SER A 179 3.91 19.37 32.06
C SER A 179 3.67 19.51 33.58
N ALA A 180 4.23 18.56 34.32
CA ALA A 180 4.72 18.61 35.71
C ALA A 180 3.88 17.89 36.79
N GLY A 181 4.54 16.91 37.44
CA GLY A 181 4.52 16.77 38.90
C GLY A 181 3.80 15.55 39.49
N ALA A 182 4.61 14.69 40.15
CA ALA A 182 4.28 13.83 41.30
C ALA A 182 3.59 12.45 41.09
N SER A 183 4.42 11.42 41.26
CA SER A 183 4.27 10.21 42.09
C SER A 183 2.89 9.59 42.34
N GLY A 184 2.74 8.31 41.95
CA GLY A 184 1.72 7.39 42.44
C GLY A 184 1.87 5.99 41.85
N THR A 185 2.00 4.99 42.72
CA THR A 185 2.31 3.57 42.47
C THR A 185 1.13 2.72 41.96
N SER A 186 1.49 1.66 41.22
CA SER A 186 0.86 0.33 41.10
C SER A 186 -0.37 0.13 40.18
N GLY A 187 -0.29 -0.93 39.37
CA GLY A 187 -1.45 -1.64 38.80
C GLY A 187 -1.21 -2.21 37.40
N ALA A 188 -1.01 -3.52 37.29
CA ALA A 188 -0.72 -4.26 36.06
C ALA A 188 -1.86 -4.25 35.02
N THR A 189 -1.51 -4.41 33.73
CA THR A 189 -1.91 -5.55 32.86
C THR A 189 -1.49 -5.26 31.42
N THR A 190 -0.54 -6.06 30.92
CA THR A 190 -0.04 -6.01 29.54
C THR A 190 -0.95 -6.83 28.64
N THR A 191 -1.76 -6.16 27.81
CA THR A 191 -2.40 -6.78 26.64
C THR A 191 -1.58 -6.44 25.40
N ARG A 192 -0.85 -7.43 24.88
CA ARG A 192 -0.18 -7.34 23.56
C ARG A 192 -1.26 -7.50 22.48
N SER A 193 -1.49 -6.45 21.70
CA SER A 193 -2.27 -6.54 20.47
C SER A 193 -1.38 -7.05 19.35
N ALA A 194 -1.75 -8.18 18.76
CA ALA A 194 -1.05 -8.82 17.65
C ALA A 194 -1.35 -8.04 16.36
N ALA A 195 -0.30 -7.56 15.70
CA ALA A 195 -0.40 -6.93 14.39
C ALA A 195 -0.57 -8.03 13.33
N GLU A 196 -1.76 -8.11 12.76
CA GLU A 196 -2.09 -9.03 11.69
C GLU A 196 -1.45 -8.54 10.38
N SER A 197 -0.73 -9.43 9.70
CA SER A 197 -0.22 -9.27 8.34
C SER A 197 -1.37 -9.39 7.34
N GLU A 198 -1.56 -8.38 6.50
CA GLU A 198 -2.72 -8.29 5.62
C GLU A 198 -2.46 -8.84 4.20
N PRO A 199 -3.37 -9.66 3.65
CA PRO A 199 -3.29 -10.22 2.31
C PRO A 199 -3.86 -9.29 1.22
N ASP A 200 -3.30 -9.46 0.03
CA ASP A 200 -3.44 -8.68 -1.20
C ASP A 200 -4.84 -8.71 -1.84
N LEU A 201 -5.27 -7.54 -2.34
CA LEU A 201 -6.65 -7.16 -2.65
C LEU A 201 -6.85 -6.92 -4.15
N PHE A 202 -6.61 -7.94 -5.00
CA PHE A 202 -6.87 -7.82 -6.45
C PHE A 202 -8.13 -8.57 -6.92
N SER A 203 -9.09 -7.82 -7.46
CA SER A 203 -9.77 -8.05 -8.77
C SER A 203 -10.79 -6.91 -9.04
N LEU A 204 -10.50 -5.88 -9.86
CA LEU A 204 -10.67 -5.72 -11.32
C LEU A 204 -12.07 -5.35 -11.84
N ASP A 205 -12.12 -4.31 -12.71
CA ASP A 205 -12.58 -4.46 -14.11
C ASP A 205 -11.97 -3.37 -15.03
N ALA A 206 -11.79 -3.76 -16.29
CA ALA A 206 -11.12 -3.05 -17.39
C ALA A 206 -12.13 -2.49 -18.39
N ASN A 207 -11.77 -1.41 -19.10
CA ASN A 207 -11.88 -1.22 -20.56
C ASN A 207 -11.88 0.28 -20.94
N THR A 208 -10.88 0.77 -21.67
CA THR A 208 -11.06 1.55 -22.92
C THR A 208 -9.69 1.81 -23.59
N SER A 209 -9.73 2.18 -24.86
CA SER A 209 -8.89 1.69 -25.95
C SER A 209 -7.92 2.71 -26.57
N ALA A 210 -6.77 2.19 -27.02
CA ALA A 210 -6.00 2.44 -28.27
C ALA A 210 -5.49 3.84 -28.68
N GLY A 211 -4.17 3.91 -28.97
CA GLY A 211 -3.54 4.84 -29.93
C GLY A 211 -2.01 4.97 -29.78
N PRO A 212 -1.16 5.00 -30.84
CA PRO A 212 0.22 4.48 -30.76
C PRO A 212 1.39 5.49 -30.88
N ALA A 213 2.56 5.00 -30.43
CA ALA A 213 3.95 5.21 -30.88
C ALA A 213 4.58 6.63 -30.89
N GLY A 214 5.70 6.74 -30.17
CA GLY A 214 6.71 7.80 -30.28
C GLY A 214 7.93 7.50 -29.40
N GLU A 215 9.11 7.69 -29.96
CA GLU A 215 10.44 7.17 -29.59
C GLU A 215 11.16 7.87 -28.42
N GLU A 216 12.15 7.13 -27.88
CA GLU A 216 13.43 7.57 -27.29
C GLU A 216 13.48 8.33 -25.95
N GLY A 217 14.40 7.91 -25.08
CA GLY A 217 15.02 8.80 -24.08
C GLY A 217 15.22 8.23 -22.68
N SER A 218 16.46 7.84 -22.40
CA SER A 218 17.05 7.36 -21.15
C SER A 218 16.87 8.26 -19.90
N SER A 219 16.94 7.60 -18.73
CA SER A 219 17.17 8.07 -17.34
C SER A 219 15.95 8.74 -16.66
N SER A 220 15.22 8.14 -15.70
CA SER A 220 15.49 7.42 -14.43
C SER A 220 15.19 8.30 -13.20
N SER A 221 13.93 8.30 -12.73
CA SER A 221 13.55 8.59 -11.32
C SER A 221 12.05 8.35 -11.08
N ALA A 222 11.58 7.70 -10.02
CA ALA A 222 11.95 6.43 -9.41
C ALA A 222 10.68 5.97 -8.65
N GLY A 223 9.79 5.26 -9.34
CA GLY A 223 8.75 4.40 -8.75
C GLY A 223 9.32 3.47 -7.68
N PRO A 224 8.48 2.70 -6.95
CA PRO A 224 9.01 1.54 -6.25
C PRO A 224 9.92 0.81 -7.24
N ALA A 225 11.13 0.51 -6.79
CA ALA A 225 12.12 -0.05 -7.68
C ALA A 225 11.46 -1.25 -8.38
N ILE A 226 11.70 -1.45 -9.67
CA ILE A 226 11.06 -2.55 -10.42
C ILE A 226 11.26 -3.88 -9.66
N GLU A 227 12.39 -3.97 -8.97
CA GLU A 227 12.76 -4.96 -7.98
C GLU A 227 11.73 -5.14 -6.84
N ASP A 228 11.31 -4.05 -6.19
CA ASP A 228 10.32 -4.07 -5.10
C ASP A 228 8.95 -4.53 -5.59
N LEU A 229 8.50 -4.02 -6.74
CA LEU A 229 7.25 -4.47 -7.38
C LEU A 229 7.27 -5.98 -7.64
N VAL A 230 8.37 -6.48 -8.22
CA VAL A 230 8.52 -7.91 -8.52
C VAL A 230 8.57 -8.76 -7.24
N VAL A 231 9.19 -8.25 -6.16
CA VAL A 231 9.20 -8.91 -4.85
C VAL A 231 7.79 -9.05 -4.28
N ASP A 232 6.97 -8.01 -4.38
CA ASP A 232 5.58 -8.08 -3.92
C ASP A 232 4.75 -9.08 -4.73
N LEU A 233 4.96 -9.11 -6.06
CA LEU A 233 4.34 -10.12 -6.91
C LEU A 233 4.82 -11.54 -6.57
N GLU A 234 6.09 -11.74 -6.20
CA GLU A 234 6.62 -13.03 -5.73
C GLU A 234 5.92 -13.49 -4.45
N ARG A 235 5.79 -12.59 -3.48
CA ARG A 235 5.11 -12.87 -2.21
C ARG A 235 3.63 -13.18 -2.41
N SER A 236 2.98 -12.50 -3.35
CA SER A 236 1.56 -12.75 -3.64
C SER A 236 1.28 -14.21 -4.04
N LEU A 237 2.22 -14.86 -4.74
CA LEU A 237 2.12 -16.28 -5.15
C LEU A 237 2.20 -17.29 -3.99
N LEU A 238 2.51 -16.84 -2.78
CA LEU A 238 2.52 -17.67 -1.56
C LEU A 238 1.23 -17.56 -0.74
N THR A 239 0.19 -16.96 -1.30
CA THR A 239 -1.13 -16.94 -0.65
C THR A 239 -2.06 -17.96 -1.28
N ASP A 240 -2.84 -18.67 -0.46
CA ASP A 240 -3.86 -19.60 -0.93
C ASP A 240 -4.91 -18.89 -1.80
N ALA A 241 -5.23 -17.63 -1.47
CA ALA A 241 -6.15 -16.80 -2.25
C ALA A 241 -5.68 -16.64 -3.71
N VAL A 242 -4.38 -16.41 -3.93
CA VAL A 242 -3.79 -16.30 -5.27
C VAL A 242 -3.67 -17.68 -5.92
N ARG A 243 -3.18 -18.70 -5.20
CA ARG A 243 -2.97 -20.05 -5.75
C ARG A 243 -4.25 -20.76 -6.15
N ARG A 244 -5.34 -20.56 -5.41
CA ARG A 244 -6.65 -21.15 -5.72
C ARG A 244 -7.41 -20.35 -6.80
N ASN A 245 -6.98 -19.13 -7.10
CA ASN A 245 -7.59 -18.29 -8.13
C ASN A 245 -6.88 -18.43 -9.48
N ARG A 246 -7.46 -19.26 -10.36
CA ARG A 246 -6.94 -19.52 -11.72
C ARG A 246 -6.77 -18.25 -12.57
N ARG A 247 -7.64 -17.25 -12.39
CA ARG A 247 -7.55 -15.98 -13.13
C ARG A 247 -6.36 -15.15 -12.67
N THR A 248 -6.08 -15.13 -11.36
CA THR A 248 -4.91 -14.45 -10.79
C THR A 248 -3.62 -15.15 -11.18
N LEU A 249 -3.56 -16.49 -11.10
CA LEU A 249 -2.41 -17.27 -11.58
C LEU A 249 -2.12 -17.04 -13.07
N THR A 250 -3.15 -16.90 -13.91
CA THR A 250 -2.96 -16.64 -15.35
C THR A 250 -2.37 -15.24 -15.62
N ARG A 251 -2.56 -14.30 -14.69
CA ARG A 251 -2.01 -12.94 -14.78
C ARG A 251 -0.57 -12.90 -14.28
N LEU A 252 -0.28 -13.58 -13.18
CA LEU A 252 1.06 -13.60 -12.57
C LEU A 252 2.01 -14.60 -13.22
N LEU A 253 1.51 -15.68 -13.82
CA LEU A 253 2.32 -16.74 -14.43
C LEU A 253 2.14 -16.74 -15.95
N ASP A 254 3.27 -16.63 -16.65
CA ASP A 254 3.28 -16.75 -18.11
C ASP A 254 2.75 -18.11 -18.57
N VAL A 255 2.23 -18.19 -19.79
CA VAL A 255 1.76 -19.46 -20.36
C VAL A 255 2.85 -20.52 -20.45
N ARG A 256 4.12 -20.09 -20.57
CA ARG A 256 5.29 -20.97 -20.62
C ARG A 256 5.85 -21.29 -19.24
N TRP A 257 5.23 -20.80 -18.16
CA TRP A 257 5.75 -20.94 -16.81
C TRP A 257 6.05 -22.40 -16.44
N ARG A 258 7.18 -22.59 -15.77
CA ARG A 258 7.65 -23.86 -15.23
C ARG A 258 8.20 -23.66 -13.84
N GLN A 259 7.89 -24.61 -12.96
CA GLN A 259 8.51 -24.73 -11.64
C GLN A 259 9.28 -26.04 -11.56
N VAL A 260 10.45 -26.02 -10.90
CA VAL A 260 11.14 -27.20 -10.39
C VAL A 260 11.13 -27.13 -8.87
N ASP A 261 10.51 -28.09 -8.20
CA ASP A 261 10.52 -28.13 -6.75
C ASP A 261 11.83 -28.73 -6.19
N ALA A 262 11.99 -28.67 -4.87
CA ALA A 262 13.19 -29.16 -4.20
C ALA A 262 13.36 -30.69 -4.27
N ALA A 263 12.33 -31.43 -4.70
CA ALA A 263 12.39 -32.86 -4.99
C ALA A 263 12.69 -33.13 -6.49
N GLY A 264 12.95 -32.10 -7.29
CA GLY A 264 13.21 -32.20 -8.72
C GLY A 264 11.96 -32.43 -9.57
N ARG A 265 10.75 -32.33 -9.00
CA ARG A 265 9.51 -32.48 -9.75
C ARG A 265 9.22 -31.19 -10.50
N THR A 266 8.86 -31.32 -11.76
CA THR A 266 8.47 -30.19 -12.60
C THR A 266 6.97 -29.95 -12.55
N ARG A 267 6.54 -28.70 -12.45
CA ARG A 267 5.13 -28.30 -12.60
C ARG A 267 4.96 -27.23 -13.66
N THR A 268 3.83 -27.30 -14.34
CA THR A 268 3.33 -26.28 -15.27
C THR A 268 2.31 -25.38 -14.58
N ARG A 269 1.99 -24.25 -15.22
CA ARG A 269 0.99 -23.30 -14.69
C ARG A 269 -0.38 -23.95 -14.46
N ARG A 270 -0.75 -24.89 -15.34
CA ARG A 270 -2.02 -25.61 -15.25
C ARG A 270 -2.03 -26.52 -14.02
N GLU A 271 -0.99 -27.32 -13.86
CA GLU A 271 -0.86 -28.24 -12.73
C GLU A 271 -0.79 -27.50 -11.39
N LEU A 272 -0.16 -26.32 -11.36
CA LEU A 272 -0.15 -25.48 -10.16
C LEU A 272 -1.57 -25.02 -9.76
N GLY A 273 -2.38 -24.57 -10.72
CA GLY A 273 -3.74 -24.10 -10.44
C GLY A 273 -4.75 -25.22 -10.21
N ASP A 274 -4.42 -26.45 -10.60
CA ASP A 274 -5.23 -27.65 -10.35
C ASP A 274 -4.79 -28.36 -9.04
N ALA A 275 -3.70 -27.92 -8.40
CA ALA A 275 -3.20 -28.50 -7.15
C ALA A 275 -3.98 -28.01 -5.92
N ASP A 276 -4.39 -28.93 -5.06
CA ASP A 276 -5.03 -28.66 -3.77
C ASP A 276 -3.98 -28.71 -2.65
N GLU A 277 -2.96 -27.85 -2.75
CA GLU A 277 -1.89 -27.72 -1.76
C GLU A 277 -1.93 -26.31 -1.15
N SER A 278 -2.04 -26.24 0.18
CA SER A 278 -1.97 -24.97 0.90
C SER A 278 -0.52 -24.50 1.01
N VAL A 279 -0.34 -23.18 0.93
CA VAL A 279 0.95 -22.49 1.04
C VAL A 279 0.96 -21.43 2.14
N GLU A 280 -0.07 -21.37 2.99
CA GLU A 280 -0.25 -20.32 4.01
C GLU A 280 0.82 -20.34 5.11
N ASP A 281 1.55 -21.44 5.29
CA ASP A 281 2.58 -21.61 6.31
C ASP A 281 4.02 -21.55 5.75
N VAL A 282 4.24 -20.80 4.68
CA VAL A 282 5.57 -20.59 4.09
C VAL A 282 6.01 -19.14 4.29
N ASP A 283 7.02 -18.93 5.13
CA ASP A 283 7.68 -17.63 5.24
C ASP A 283 8.72 -17.48 4.12
N LEU A 284 8.72 -16.34 3.42
CA LEU A 284 9.65 -16.07 2.32
C LEU A 284 10.48 -14.82 2.60
N GLU A 285 11.77 -15.05 2.76
CA GLU A 285 12.81 -14.04 2.87
C GLU A 285 13.43 -13.82 1.49
N VAL A 286 13.47 -12.57 1.01
CA VAL A 286 14.19 -12.23 -0.22
C VAL A 286 15.66 -12.08 0.12
N VAL A 287 16.51 -12.88 -0.54
CA VAL A 287 17.96 -12.87 -0.36
C VAL A 287 18.60 -11.83 -1.27
N GLU A 288 18.18 -11.78 -2.53
CA GLU A 288 18.71 -10.85 -3.52
C GLU A 288 17.64 -10.58 -4.58
N THR A 289 17.55 -9.33 -5.05
CA THR A 289 16.84 -9.00 -6.27
C THR A 289 17.83 -8.41 -7.25
N ARG A 290 17.86 -8.94 -8.47
CA ARG A 290 18.80 -8.53 -9.50
C ARG A 290 18.10 -8.32 -10.83
N ARG A 291 18.22 -7.11 -11.37
CA ARG A 291 17.79 -6.79 -12.72
C ARG A 291 18.78 -7.37 -13.74
N LEU A 292 18.29 -8.25 -14.61
CA LEU A 292 19.09 -8.86 -15.68
C LEU A 292 18.93 -8.12 -17.02
N GLY A 293 17.86 -7.32 -17.15
CA GLY A 293 17.56 -6.48 -18.29
C GLY A 293 16.41 -5.53 -17.98
N ASP A 294 16.00 -4.71 -18.94
CA ASP A 294 14.96 -3.71 -18.68
C ASP A 294 13.60 -4.32 -18.35
N ASP A 295 13.35 -5.51 -18.88
CA ASP A 295 12.13 -6.30 -18.78
C ASP A 295 12.33 -7.60 -18.02
N VAL A 296 13.48 -7.84 -17.37
CA VAL A 296 13.79 -9.11 -16.69
C VAL A 296 14.39 -8.90 -15.31
N VAL A 297 13.77 -9.52 -14.30
CA VAL A 297 14.23 -9.52 -12.91
C VAL A 297 14.40 -10.95 -12.41
N LEU A 298 15.53 -11.20 -11.77
CA LEU A 298 15.82 -12.39 -11.00
C LEU A 298 15.58 -12.09 -9.52
N VAL A 299 14.84 -12.95 -8.84
CA VAL A 299 14.68 -12.90 -7.38
C VAL A 299 15.27 -14.18 -6.79
N LEU A 300 16.20 -14.02 -5.86
CA LEU A 300 16.69 -15.09 -5.00
C LEU A 300 15.98 -14.99 -3.65
N TRP A 301 15.52 -16.13 -3.15
CA TRP A 301 14.72 -16.17 -1.94
C TRP A 301 15.03 -17.42 -1.12
N ARG A 302 14.80 -17.32 0.18
CA ARG A 302 14.78 -18.41 1.14
C ARG A 302 13.35 -18.57 1.62
N ALA A 303 12.84 -19.80 1.57
CA ALA A 303 11.52 -20.14 2.09
C ALA A 303 11.64 -21.09 3.27
N THR A 304 10.92 -20.81 4.35
CA THR A 304 10.82 -21.66 5.54
C THR A 304 9.40 -22.19 5.65
N ALA A 305 9.23 -23.51 5.49
CA ALA A 305 7.94 -24.16 5.68
C ALA A 305 7.63 -24.33 7.18
N ALA A 306 6.34 -24.50 7.53
CA ALA A 306 5.89 -24.78 8.90
C ALA A 306 6.64 -25.92 9.62
N GLY A 307 7.13 -26.91 8.86
CA GLY A 307 7.93 -28.03 9.37
C GLY A 307 9.38 -27.68 9.71
N GLY A 308 9.81 -26.43 9.55
CA GLY A 308 11.20 -25.97 9.70
C GLY A 308 12.11 -26.32 8.54
N GLU A 309 11.57 -26.92 7.46
CA GLU A 309 12.32 -27.21 6.24
C GLU A 309 12.62 -25.90 5.50
N ILE A 310 13.91 -25.64 5.26
CA ILE A 310 14.38 -24.44 4.57
C ILE A 310 14.73 -24.80 3.13
N SER A 311 14.26 -23.97 2.20
CA SER A 311 14.59 -24.09 0.78
C SER A 311 15.15 -22.78 0.26
N LEU A 312 16.25 -22.85 -0.49
CA LEU A 312 16.75 -21.74 -1.28
C LEU A 312 16.19 -21.86 -2.69
N GLY A 313 15.74 -20.75 -3.26
CA GLY A 313 15.13 -20.74 -4.57
C GLY A 313 15.44 -19.51 -5.38
N SER A 314 15.10 -19.60 -6.66
CA SER A 314 15.20 -18.50 -7.59
C SER A 314 13.97 -18.44 -8.48
N SER A 315 13.47 -17.24 -8.73
CA SER A 315 12.40 -17.00 -9.69
C SER A 315 12.81 -15.96 -10.72
N LEU A 316 12.34 -16.17 -11.94
CA LEU A 316 12.57 -15.27 -13.06
C LEU A 316 11.24 -14.61 -13.45
N TRP A 317 11.25 -13.28 -13.45
CA TRP A 317 10.13 -12.44 -13.82
C TRP A 317 10.45 -11.69 -15.10
N GLN A 318 9.48 -11.65 -16.01
CA GLN A 318 9.58 -10.93 -17.27
C GLN A 318 8.38 -10.00 -17.45
N ARG A 319 8.63 -8.79 -17.98
CA ARG A 319 7.60 -7.81 -18.30
C ARG A 319 6.98 -8.10 -19.68
N PHE A 320 5.65 -8.12 -19.74
CA PHE A 320 4.86 -8.28 -20.96
C PHE A 320 3.89 -7.10 -21.07
N GLY A 321 4.27 -6.06 -21.82
CA GLY A 321 3.54 -4.79 -21.81
C GLY A 321 3.71 -4.10 -20.47
N ASP A 322 2.61 -3.83 -19.77
CA ASP A 322 2.60 -3.23 -18.44
C ASP A 322 2.60 -4.26 -17.29
N ASP A 323 2.41 -5.56 -17.61
CA ASP A 323 2.31 -6.63 -16.62
C ASP A 323 3.66 -7.32 -16.39
N TRP A 324 4.01 -7.59 -15.13
CA TRP A 324 5.12 -8.49 -14.79
C TRP A 324 4.59 -9.91 -14.55
N LYS A 325 5.25 -10.90 -15.16
CA LYS A 325 4.87 -12.31 -15.03
C LYS A 325 6.07 -13.17 -14.70
N GLN A 326 5.89 -14.09 -13.76
CA GLN A 326 6.87 -15.13 -13.51
C GLN A 326 6.87 -16.09 -14.72
N VAL A 327 8.06 -16.36 -15.23
CA VAL A 327 8.32 -17.30 -16.34
C VAL A 327 8.99 -18.58 -15.86
N TYR A 328 9.73 -18.53 -14.75
CA TYR A 328 10.39 -19.71 -14.20
C TYR A 328 10.53 -19.61 -12.68
N ARG A 329 10.49 -20.76 -11.99
CA ARG A 329 10.79 -20.89 -10.58
C ARG A 329 11.55 -22.18 -10.31
N GLN A 330 12.54 -22.14 -9.43
CA GLN A 330 13.15 -23.34 -8.88
C GLN A 330 13.38 -23.20 -7.38
N ALA A 331 13.39 -24.33 -6.69
CA ALA A 331 13.73 -24.43 -5.28
C ALA A 331 14.66 -25.62 -5.06
N THR A 332 15.54 -25.54 -4.08
CA THR A 332 16.40 -26.62 -3.62
C THR A 332 16.44 -26.58 -2.10
N ARG A 333 16.50 -27.75 -1.45
CA ARG A 333 16.61 -27.82 0.01
C ARG A 333 17.94 -27.21 0.44
N GLU A 334 17.89 -26.33 1.44
CA GLU A 334 19.11 -25.86 2.12
C GLU A 334 19.54 -27.00 3.05
N ALA A 335 20.74 -27.55 2.81
CA ALA A 335 21.26 -28.75 3.45
C ALA A 335 21.80 -28.50 4.86
#